data_AF-Q51030-F1
#
_entry.id   AF-Q51030-F1
#
_cell.length_a   1.000
_cell.length_b   1.000
_cell.length_c   1.000
_cell.angle_alpha   90.00
_cell.angle_beta   90.00
_cell.angle_gamma   90.00
#
_symmetry.space_group_name_H-M   'P 1'
#
loop_
_entity.id
_entity.type
_entity.pdbx_description
1 polymer ?
#
loop_
_entity_poly.entity_id
_entity_poly.type
_entity_poly.pdbx_seq_one_letter_code
_entity_poly.pdbx_strand_id
1 'polypeptide(L)'
;YYLNHGIWPKDNTSAGVASSSSIKGKYVKEVKVENGVVTATMNSSNVNKEIQGKRLSLWAKRENGSVKWFCGQPVTRDDAAAKDDTVTADATGNDGKIETKHLPSTCRDNFDAS
;
A
#
# COMPACT_ATOMS: atom_id res chain seq x y z
N TYR A 1 9.21 12.32 1.79
CA TYR A 1 9.75 12.24 0.41
C TYR A 1 8.96 13.12 -0.55
N TYR A 2 7.69 12.82 -0.85
CA TYR A 2 6.89 13.57 -1.82
C TYR A 2 6.92 15.09 -1.63
N LEU A 3 6.65 15.59 -0.42
CA LEU A 3 6.66 17.04 -0.14
C LEU A 3 8.02 17.72 -0.39
N ASN A 4 9.13 16.97 -0.35
CA ASN A 4 10.47 17.51 -0.59
C ASN A 4 10.88 17.44 -2.06
N HIS A 5 10.35 16.47 -2.82
CA HIS A 5 10.84 16.13 -4.16
C HIS A 5 9.79 16.27 -5.27
N GLY A 6 8.50 16.46 -4.93
CA GLY A 6 7.39 16.53 -5.88
C GLY A 6 7.08 15.22 -6.61
N ILE A 7 7.74 14.13 -6.24
CA ILE A 7 7.57 12.78 -6.79
C ILE A 7 7.48 11.76 -5.66
N TRP A 8 6.78 10.66 -5.90
CA TRP A 8 6.69 9.58 -4.91
C TRP A 8 8.02 8.81 -4.79
N PRO A 9 8.34 8.22 -3.63
CA PRO A 9 9.51 7.37 -3.52
C PRO A 9 9.30 6.08 -4.30
N LYS A 10 10.23 5.75 -5.20
CA LYS A 10 10.16 4.52 -6.01
C LYS A 10 10.20 3.24 -5.16
N ASP A 11 10.90 3.28 -4.03
CA ASP A 11 11.15 2.13 -3.16
C ASP A 11 11.39 2.55 -1.69
N ASN A 12 11.54 1.56 -0.79
CA ASN A 12 11.84 1.77 0.63
C ASN A 12 13.12 2.60 0.85
N THR A 13 14.17 2.33 0.09
CA THR A 13 15.48 3.00 0.23
C THR A 13 15.36 4.47 -0.11
N SER A 14 14.67 4.78 -1.21
CA SER A 14 14.40 6.15 -1.66
C SER A 14 13.50 6.89 -0.66
N ALA A 15 12.55 6.18 -0.04
CA ALA A 15 11.74 6.72 1.06
C ALA A 15 12.54 6.96 2.36
N GLY A 16 13.78 6.44 2.47
CA GLY A 16 14.61 6.55 3.66
C GLY A 16 14.16 5.65 4.81
N VAL A 17 13.47 4.54 4.50
CA VAL A 17 12.99 3.58 5.50
C VAL A 17 13.72 2.24 5.37
N ALA A 18 13.54 1.36 6.35
CA ALA A 18 14.15 0.03 6.34
C ALA A 18 13.71 -0.79 5.11
N SER A 19 14.53 -1.76 4.70
CA SER A 19 14.19 -2.69 3.62
C SER A 19 12.88 -3.43 3.91
N SER A 20 12.15 -3.82 2.86
CA SER A 20 10.79 -4.37 3.02
C SER A 20 10.72 -5.55 4.00
N SER A 21 11.66 -6.49 3.87
CA SER A 21 11.79 -7.68 4.70
C SER A 21 12.24 -7.42 6.15
N SER A 22 12.70 -6.20 6.43
CA SER A 22 13.03 -5.75 7.79
C SER A 22 11.82 -5.13 8.50
N ILE A 23 10.84 -4.60 7.76
CA ILE A 23 9.59 -4.07 8.32
C ILE A 23 8.60 -5.23 8.46
N LYS A 24 8.71 -5.96 9.57
CA LYS A 24 7.93 -7.16 9.86
C LYS A 24 7.47 -7.19 11.31
N GLY A 25 6.50 -8.04 11.61
CA GLY A 25 5.96 -8.22 12.95
C GLY A 25 5.28 -9.57 13.13
N LYS A 26 4.56 -9.74 14.24
CA LYS A 26 3.89 -11.01 14.58
C LYS A 26 3.02 -11.54 13.44
N TYR A 27 2.29 -10.65 12.76
CA TYR A 27 1.34 -11.02 11.69
C TYR A 27 1.71 -10.47 10.31
N VAL A 28 2.76 -9.66 10.21
CA VAL A 28 3.18 -8.99 8.97
C VAL A 28 4.53 -9.57 8.55
N LYS A 29 4.59 -10.06 7.31
CA LYS A 29 5.77 -10.63 6.68
C LYS A 29 6.76 -9.54 6.23
N GLU A 30 6.23 -8.51 5.58
CA GLU A 30 7.00 -7.39 5.05
C GLU A 30 6.09 -6.19 4.75
N VAL A 31 6.70 -5.01 4.62
CA VAL A 31 6.05 -3.80 4.13
C VAL A 31 6.88 -3.19 3.01
N LYS A 32 6.35 -3.23 1.79
CA LYS A 32 7.02 -2.72 0.58
C LYS A 32 6.48 -1.34 0.23
N VAL A 33 7.38 -0.42 -0.09
CA VAL A 33 7.04 0.84 -0.77
C VAL A 33 7.34 0.66 -2.25
N GLU A 34 6.39 1.03 -3.10
CA GLU A 34 6.55 1.02 -4.56
C GLU A 34 5.83 2.22 -5.14
N ASN A 35 6.58 3.15 -5.73
CA ASN A 35 6.06 4.41 -6.27
C ASN A 35 5.13 5.15 -5.27
N GLY A 36 5.49 5.13 -3.98
CA GLY A 36 4.72 5.75 -2.89
C GLY A 36 3.50 4.98 -2.40
N VAL A 37 3.14 3.84 -3.02
CA VAL A 37 2.17 2.91 -2.46
C VAL A 37 2.86 2.04 -1.42
N VAL A 38 2.28 1.94 -0.22
CA VAL A 38 2.78 1.13 0.89
C VAL A 38 1.94 -0.13 1.01
N THR A 39 2.51 -1.28 0.69
CA THR A 39 1.80 -2.56 0.68
C THR A 39 2.33 -3.46 1.79
N ALA A 40 1.44 -3.88 2.68
CA ALA A 40 1.75 -4.81 3.75
C ALA A 40 1.33 -6.23 3.34
N THR A 41 2.22 -7.20 3.53
CA THR A 41 1.95 -8.62 3.28
C THR A 41 1.79 -9.35 4.61
N MET A 42 0.66 -10.06 4.78
CA MET A 42 0.41 -10.87 5.96
C MET A 42 1.30 -12.11 5.98
N ASN A 43 1.66 -12.57 7.18
CA ASN A 43 2.40 -13.83 7.35
C ASN A 43 1.62 -15.03 6.79
N SER A 44 2.31 -16.09 6.41
CA SER A 44 1.71 -17.36 5.99
C SER A 44 1.38 -18.28 7.16
N SER A 45 1.88 -17.98 8.36
CA SER A 45 1.67 -18.74 9.59
C SER A 45 1.20 -17.82 10.72
N ASN A 46 0.55 -18.41 11.74
CA ASN A 46 0.07 -17.69 12.93
C ASN A 46 -0.87 -16.50 12.63
N VAL A 47 -1.56 -16.53 11.49
CA VAL A 47 -2.64 -15.62 11.12
C VAL A 47 -3.88 -16.43 10.71
N ASN A 48 -5.05 -15.78 10.65
CA ASN A 48 -6.27 -16.40 10.17
C ASN A 48 -6.07 -16.95 8.74
N LYS A 49 -6.56 -18.16 8.47
CA LYS A 49 -6.45 -18.85 7.17
C LYS A 49 -6.92 -17.99 6.00
N GLU A 50 -7.95 -17.18 6.20
CA GLU A 50 -8.54 -16.34 5.16
C GLU A 50 -7.68 -15.12 4.77
N ILE A 51 -6.61 -14.83 5.51
CA ILE A 51 -5.70 -13.69 5.26
C ILE A 51 -4.23 -14.09 5.09
N GLN A 52 -3.91 -15.39 5.10
CA GLN A 52 -2.53 -15.87 4.95
C GLN A 52 -1.91 -15.40 3.63
N GLY A 53 -0.76 -14.73 3.70
CA GLY A 53 -0.06 -14.21 2.52
C GLY A 53 -0.79 -13.09 1.76
N LYS A 54 -1.97 -12.67 2.23
CA LYS A 54 -2.77 -11.63 1.59
C LYS A 54 -2.23 -10.24 1.90
N ARG A 55 -2.67 -9.25 1.13
CA ARG A 55 -2.14 -7.89 1.18
C ARG A 55 -3.23 -6.84 1.35
N LEU A 56 -2.81 -5.69 1.89
CA LEU A 56 -3.52 -4.41 1.84
C LEU A 56 -2.52 -3.32 1.44
N SER A 57 -3.03 -2.21 0.92
CA SER A 57 -2.21 -1.06 0.55
C SER A 57 -2.71 0.21 1.22
N LEU A 58 -1.77 1.09 1.52
CA LEU A 58 -1.99 2.49 1.79
C LEU A 58 -1.40 3.29 0.64
N TRP A 59 -2.14 4.27 0.14
CA TRP A 59 -1.67 5.19 -0.88
C TRP A 59 -2.16 6.59 -0.56
N ALA A 60 -1.54 7.58 -1.19
CA ALA A 60 -1.92 8.96 -0.99
C ALA A 60 -2.07 9.70 -2.31
N LYS A 61 -2.99 10.65 -2.33
CA LYS A 61 -3.19 11.62 -3.42
C LYS A 61 -2.95 13.02 -2.88
N ARG A 62 -2.44 13.92 -3.72
CA ARG A 62 -2.16 15.30 -3.33
C ARG A 62 -3.44 16.10 -3.13
N GLU A 63 -3.47 16.90 -2.07
CA GLU A 63 -4.52 17.87 -1.78
C GLU A 63 -3.90 19.21 -1.36
N ASN A 64 -3.92 20.22 -2.23
CA ASN A 64 -3.63 21.64 -1.95
C ASN A 64 -2.54 21.90 -0.87
N GLY A 65 -1.32 21.38 -1.08
CA GLY A 65 -0.18 21.58 -0.16
C GLY A 65 -0.02 20.49 0.91
N SER A 66 -0.89 19.48 0.90
CA SER A 66 -0.86 18.30 1.73
C SER A 66 -1.12 17.04 0.89
N VAL A 67 -1.25 15.89 1.54
CA VAL A 67 -1.68 14.64 0.91
C VAL A 67 -2.77 14.01 1.77
N LYS A 68 -3.77 13.42 1.10
CA LYS A 68 -4.78 12.58 1.75
C LYS A 68 -4.42 11.12 1.55
N TRP A 69 -4.48 10.36 2.64
CA TRP A 69 -4.20 8.93 2.65
C TRP A 69 -5.48 8.12 2.51
N PHE A 70 -5.35 7.00 1.83
CA PHE A 70 -6.36 5.99 1.65
C PHE A 70 -5.80 4.64 2.09
N CYS A 71 -6.67 3.74 2.50
CA CYS A 71 -6.32 2.40 2.92
C CYS A 71 -7.35 1.41 2.38
N GLY A 72 -6.90 0.33 1.77
CA GLY A 72 -7.80 -0.62 1.15
C GLY A 72 -7.10 -1.85 0.61
N GLN A 73 -7.80 -2.50 -0.33
CA GLN A 73 -7.22 -3.60 -1.08
C GLN A 73 -5.98 -3.16 -1.87
N PRO A 74 -5.12 -4.12 -2.28
CA PRO A 74 -3.89 -3.82 -3.00
C PRO A 74 -4.11 -2.97 -4.25
N VAL A 75 -3.29 -1.92 -4.38
CA VAL A 75 -3.24 -1.03 -5.53
C VAL A 75 -1.80 -0.89 -6.03
N THR A 76 -1.65 -0.42 -7.27
CA THR A 76 -0.37 -0.12 -7.89
C THR A 76 -0.36 1.30 -8.44
N ARG A 77 0.82 1.92 -8.45
CA ARG A 77 1.08 3.16 -9.16
C ARG A 77 2.16 2.91 -10.19
N ASP A 78 1.85 3.14 -11.46
CA ASP A 78 2.76 2.80 -12.56
C ASP A 78 3.98 3.72 -12.60
N ASP A 79 3.79 5.01 -12.33
CA ASP A 79 4.85 6.01 -12.35
C ASP A 79 4.84 6.86 -11.06
N ALA A 80 5.99 6.90 -10.39
CA ALA A 80 6.20 7.73 -9.20
C ALA A 80 6.15 9.24 -9.48
N ALA A 81 6.37 9.66 -10.73
CA ALA A 81 6.35 11.06 -11.17
C ALA A 81 5.03 11.48 -11.83
N ALA A 82 4.03 10.59 -11.89
CA ALA A 82 2.71 10.91 -12.41
C ALA A 82 2.08 12.08 -11.64
N LYS A 83 1.52 13.06 -12.37
CA LYS A 83 0.98 14.29 -11.78
C LYS A 83 -0.42 14.12 -11.19
N ASP A 84 -1.14 13.09 -11.59
CA ASP A 84 -2.52 12.81 -11.20
C ASP A 84 -2.62 11.88 -9.96
N ASP A 85 -1.48 11.43 -9.43
CA ASP A 85 -1.35 10.51 -8.28
C ASP A 85 -2.21 9.23 -8.40
N THR A 86 -2.64 8.91 -9.63
CA THR A 86 -3.56 7.82 -9.92
C THR A 86 -2.97 6.49 -9.46
N VAL A 87 -3.83 5.65 -8.90
CA VAL A 87 -3.53 4.25 -8.60
C VAL A 87 -4.56 3.38 -9.28
N THR A 88 -4.17 2.16 -9.60
CA THR A 88 -5.04 1.14 -10.18
C THR A 88 -5.16 -0.03 -9.21
N ALA A 89 -6.29 -0.74 -9.24
CA ALA A 89 -6.41 -1.98 -8.49
C ALA A 89 -5.34 -2.97 -8.96
N ASP A 90 -4.66 -3.63 -8.01
CA ASP A 90 -3.66 -4.64 -8.35
C ASP A 90 -4.33 -5.80 -9.11
N ALA A 91 -3.73 -6.18 -10.24
CA ALA A 91 -4.22 -7.17 -11.18
C ALA A 91 -4.06 -8.63 -10.72
N THR A 92 -3.44 -8.89 -9.57
CA THR A 92 -3.23 -10.26 -9.03
C THR A 92 -4.51 -11.04 -8.63
N GLY A 93 -5.70 -10.58 -9.01
CA GLY A 93 -6.96 -11.25 -8.70
C GLY A 93 -7.27 -11.28 -7.19
N ASN A 94 -8.22 -12.12 -6.78
CA ASN A 94 -8.67 -12.20 -5.36
C ASN A 94 -7.67 -12.91 -4.45
N ASP A 95 -6.78 -13.75 -4.99
CA ASP A 95 -5.87 -14.59 -4.21
C ASP A 95 -4.82 -13.78 -3.42
N GLY A 96 -4.55 -12.54 -3.85
CA GLY A 96 -3.63 -11.63 -3.17
C GLY A 96 -4.29 -10.62 -2.22
N LYS A 97 -5.63 -10.50 -2.18
CA LYS A 97 -6.32 -9.37 -1.55
C LYS A 97 -7.04 -9.77 -0.27
N ILE A 98 -6.82 -9.03 0.81
CA ILE A 98 -7.63 -9.21 2.02
C ILE A 98 -9.09 -8.88 1.67
N GLU A 99 -10.00 -9.82 1.99
CA GLU A 99 -11.44 -9.61 1.78
C GLU A 99 -11.94 -8.45 2.63
N THR A 100 -12.87 -7.65 2.11
CA THR A 100 -13.36 -6.43 2.76
C THR A 100 -13.91 -6.68 4.16
N LYS A 101 -14.49 -7.87 4.43
CA LYS A 101 -14.97 -8.25 5.76
C LYS A 101 -13.86 -8.32 6.83
N HIS A 102 -12.61 -8.55 6.42
CA HIS A 102 -11.43 -8.60 7.29
C HIS A 102 -10.70 -7.27 7.38
N LEU A 103 -11.05 -6.30 6.54
CA LEU A 103 -10.52 -4.95 6.64
C LEU A 103 -11.30 -4.15 7.70
N PRO A 104 -10.61 -3.37 8.55
CA PRO A 104 -11.26 -2.37 9.40
C PRO A 104 -12.12 -1.42 8.55
N SER A 105 -13.16 -0.82 9.15
CA SER A 105 -14.06 0.10 8.43
C SER A 105 -13.34 1.27 7.76
N THR A 106 -12.23 1.74 8.36
CA THR A 106 -11.40 2.85 7.87
C THR A 106 -10.35 2.43 6.83
N CYS A 107 -10.34 1.16 6.40
CA CYS A 107 -9.40 0.65 5.41
C CYS A 107 -10.14 -0.11 4.30
N ARG A 108 -11.19 0.51 3.76
CA ARG A 108 -12.04 -0.05 2.71
C ARG A 108 -12.19 0.90 1.52
N ASP A 109 -11.21 1.78 1.35
CA ASP A 109 -11.20 2.71 0.23
C ASP A 109 -11.05 1.95 -1.08
N ASN A 110 -11.81 2.35 -2.10
CA ASN A 110 -11.62 1.86 -3.46
C ASN A 110 -10.45 2.60 -4.12
N PHE A 111 -9.81 2.01 -5.13
CA PHE A 111 -8.63 2.61 -5.78
C PHE A 111 -8.91 4.01 -6.40
N ASP A 112 -10.17 4.28 -6.75
CA ASP A 112 -10.66 5.54 -7.31
C ASP A 112 -11.15 6.55 -6.26
N ALA A 113 -11.05 6.24 -4.96
CA ALA A 113 -11.45 7.14 -3.88
C ALA A 113 -10.73 8.49 -3.96
N SER A 114 -11.44 9.58 -3.65
CA SER A 114 -10.96 10.97 -3.71
C SER A 114 -11.11 11.65 -2.36
#